data_AF-A0A0D3DEE8-F1
#
_entry.id   AF-A0A0D3DEE8-F1
#
_cell.length_a   1.000
_cell.length_b   1.000
_cell.length_c   1.000
_cell.angle_alpha   90.00
_cell.angle_beta   90.00
_cell.angle_gamma   90.00
#
_symmetry.space_group_name_H-M   'P 1'
#
loop_
_entity.id
_entity.type
_entity.pdbx_description
1 polymer ?
#
loop_
_entity_poly.entity_id
_entity_poly.type
_entity_poly.pdbx_seq_one_letter_code
_entity_poly.pdbx_strand_id
1 'polypeptide(L)'
;MLGVAGVPAIVQFVLMLSLPESPRWLYRKDRVAESRAILERIYPAEEVEAEMEALRESVEADEAIIGDSFGAKLKGAFANAVVRRGLAAGVTVQVAQQFVGINTVMYYSPSIVQFAGYASNSTAMALSLITSGLNAIGSIVSMMFVDRYGRRKLMIISMFGIISCLIILATVFSQAAIHAPKIDALESTTFSPNATCPAFAPLATPNAPPSGWNCMKCLRSECGFCASGVQPYAPGACVVLSDDMKATCHSKGRTYFKDGCPSKFGFLAIVFLGLYIVVYAPGMGTVPWIVNSEIYPLRYRGLGGGIAAVSNWVSNLIVSESFLSLTHALGSSGTFLLFAGFSTVGLFFIWLLVPETKGLQFEEVEKLLEAGYKPSLLRRRNKAKGADTA
;
A
#
# COMPACT_ATOMS: atom_id res chain seq x y z
N MET A 1 6.88 16.76 15.92
CA MET A 1 6.02 15.78 15.23
C MET A 1 5.15 14.99 16.21
N LEU A 2 5.72 14.25 17.18
CA LEU A 2 4.93 13.46 18.15
C LEU A 2 3.98 14.29 19.05
N GLY A 3 4.40 15.49 19.51
CA GLY A 3 3.54 16.36 20.32
C GLY A 3 2.30 16.87 19.58
N VAL A 4 2.40 17.12 18.27
CA VAL A 4 1.26 17.54 17.43
C VAL A 4 0.30 16.36 17.19
N ALA A 5 0.82 15.14 17.08
CA ALA A 5 0.00 13.93 16.96
C ALA A 5 -0.83 13.63 18.22
N GLY A 6 -0.45 14.19 19.38
CA GLY A 6 -1.24 14.11 20.60
C GLY A 6 -2.57 14.88 20.54
N VAL A 7 -2.67 15.92 19.70
CA VAL A 7 -3.87 16.76 19.63
C VAL A 7 -5.10 15.98 19.15
N PRO A 8 -5.07 15.28 18.00
CA PRO A 8 -6.20 14.44 17.59
C PRO A 8 -6.55 13.33 18.59
N ALA A 9 -5.56 12.75 19.27
CA ALA A 9 -5.78 11.72 20.28
C ALA A 9 -6.53 12.25 21.51
N ILE A 10 -6.16 13.45 21.99
CA ILE A 10 -6.86 14.12 23.09
C ILE A 10 -8.29 14.49 22.67
N VAL A 11 -8.46 15.05 21.47
CA VAL A 11 -9.78 15.38 20.94
C VAL A 11 -10.65 14.13 20.84
N GLN A 12 -10.12 13.03 20.28
CA GLN A 12 -10.82 11.75 20.20
C GLN A 12 -11.17 11.21 21.59
N PHE A 13 -10.27 11.27 22.56
CA PHE A 13 -10.51 10.84 23.93
C PHE A 13 -11.65 11.63 24.59
N VAL A 14 -11.63 12.96 24.48
CA VAL A 14 -12.69 13.83 25.02
C VAL A 14 -14.04 13.55 24.35
N LEU A 15 -14.06 13.38 23.02
CA LEU A 15 -15.30 13.04 22.29
C LEU A 15 -15.83 11.66 22.67
N MET A 16 -14.96 10.67 22.90
CA MET A 16 -15.37 9.32 23.33
C MET A 16 -16.08 9.32 24.69
N LEU A 17 -15.73 10.22 25.60
CA LEU A 17 -16.45 10.37 26.88
C LEU A 17 -17.90 10.83 26.70
N SER A 18 -18.24 11.37 25.52
CA SER A 18 -19.58 11.87 25.17
C SER A 18 -20.44 10.82 24.45
N LEU A 19 -19.83 9.72 23.96
CA LEU A 19 -20.52 8.72 23.16
C LEU A 19 -21.26 7.71 24.07
N PRO A 20 -22.51 7.36 23.75
CA PRO A 20 -23.22 6.31 24.48
C PRO A 20 -22.59 4.94 24.20
N GLU A 21 -22.74 4.03 25.16
CA GLU A 21 -22.35 2.63 25.00
C GLU A 21 -23.15 1.95 23.87
N SER A 22 -22.57 0.92 23.27
CA SER A 22 -23.24 0.18 22.19
C SER A 22 -24.54 -0.49 22.69
N PRO A 23 -25.69 -0.30 22.02
CA PRO A 23 -26.96 -0.97 22.38
C PRO A 23 -26.82 -2.48 22.50
N ARG A 24 -26.05 -3.10 21.58
CA ARG A 24 -25.78 -4.54 21.59
C ARG A 24 -25.02 -5.01 22.84
N TRP A 25 -24.08 -4.20 23.33
CA TRP A 25 -23.35 -4.53 24.55
C TRP A 25 -24.23 -4.39 25.79
N LEU A 26 -25.09 -3.34 25.84
CA LEU A 26 -26.05 -3.12 26.93
C LEU A 26 -27.06 -4.26 27.02
N TYR A 27 -27.61 -4.70 25.88
CA TYR A 27 -28.53 -5.83 25.82
C TYR A 27 -27.90 -7.11 26.37
N ARG A 28 -26.66 -7.42 25.99
CA ARG A 28 -25.89 -8.57 26.51
C ARG A 28 -25.52 -8.47 28.00
N LYS A 29 -25.74 -7.32 28.63
CA LYS A 29 -25.55 -7.10 30.06
C LYS A 29 -26.88 -7.00 30.80
N ASP A 30 -27.96 -7.47 30.19
CA ASP A 30 -29.34 -7.40 30.68
C ASP A 30 -29.85 -5.95 30.90
N ARG A 31 -29.19 -4.93 30.32
CA ARG A 31 -29.57 -3.51 30.41
C ARG A 31 -30.48 -3.10 29.25
N VAL A 32 -31.60 -3.81 29.10
CA VAL A 32 -32.51 -3.71 27.93
C VAL A 32 -33.14 -2.32 27.81
N ALA A 33 -33.55 -1.70 28.92
CA ALA A 33 -34.19 -0.38 28.91
C ALA A 33 -33.26 0.72 28.37
N GLU A 34 -31.97 0.66 28.71
CA GLU A 34 -30.97 1.61 28.22
C GLU A 34 -30.64 1.39 26.75
N SER A 35 -30.57 0.13 26.32
CA SER A 35 -30.41 -0.23 24.89
C SER A 35 -31.54 0.37 24.05
N ARG A 36 -32.79 0.21 24.50
CA ARG A 36 -33.98 0.78 23.84
C ARG A 36 -33.91 2.30 23.78
N ALA A 37 -33.60 2.97 24.89
CA ALA A 37 -33.52 4.43 24.94
C ALA A 37 -32.48 5.02 23.97
N ILE A 38 -31.41 4.27 23.67
CA ILE A 38 -30.43 4.67 22.66
C ILE A 38 -30.96 4.45 21.24
N LEU A 39 -31.62 3.32 20.96
CA LEU A 39 -32.22 3.06 19.65
C LEU A 39 -33.33 4.06 19.31
N GLU A 40 -34.14 4.47 20.28
CA GLU A 40 -35.17 5.51 20.12
C GLU A 40 -34.59 6.89 19.72
N ARG A 41 -33.30 7.13 19.96
CA ARG A 41 -32.61 8.36 19.49
C ARG A 41 -32.04 8.24 18.08
N ILE A 42 -31.86 7.03 17.57
CA ILE A 42 -31.20 6.75 16.28
C ILE A 42 -32.23 6.45 15.20
N TYR A 43 -33.28 5.69 15.54
CA TYR A 43 -34.30 5.22 14.62
C TYR A 43 -35.64 5.92 14.84
N PRO A 44 -36.47 6.07 13.80
CA PRO A 44 -37.86 6.49 13.95
C PRO A 44 -38.64 5.55 14.87
N ALA A 45 -39.59 6.08 15.65
CA ALA A 45 -40.32 5.34 16.68
C ALA A 45 -41.03 4.06 16.16
N GLU A 46 -41.39 4.03 14.88
CA GLU A 46 -42.04 2.90 14.23
C GLU A 46 -41.11 1.71 13.90
N GLU A 47 -39.80 1.95 13.81
CA GLU A 47 -38.78 0.92 13.49
C GLU A 47 -38.08 0.37 14.73
N VAL A 48 -38.17 1.06 15.88
CA VAL A 48 -37.43 0.71 17.11
C VAL A 48 -37.73 -0.70 17.59
N GLU A 49 -38.99 -1.15 17.52
CA GLU A 49 -39.36 -2.51 17.95
C GLU A 49 -38.76 -3.59 17.05
N ALA A 50 -38.76 -3.36 15.73
CA ALA A 50 -38.18 -4.28 14.77
C ALA A 50 -36.66 -4.39 14.98
N GLU A 51 -35.98 -3.27 15.23
CA GLU A 51 -34.55 -3.23 15.52
C GLU A 51 -34.21 -3.89 16.88
N MET A 52 -35.05 -3.71 17.89
CA MET A 52 -34.90 -4.39 19.19
C MET A 52 -35.02 -5.91 19.07
N GLU A 53 -35.96 -6.40 18.27
CA GLU A 53 -36.12 -7.85 18.05
C GLU A 53 -34.96 -8.42 17.24
N ALA A 54 -34.53 -7.74 16.17
CA ALA A 54 -33.35 -8.14 15.40
C ALA A 54 -32.08 -8.17 16.26
N LEU A 55 -31.94 -7.20 17.18
CA LEU A 55 -30.84 -7.17 18.14
C LEU A 55 -30.89 -8.39 19.07
N ARG A 56 -32.05 -8.72 19.62
CA ARG A 56 -32.28 -9.85 20.52
C ARG A 56 -31.90 -11.17 19.85
N GLU A 57 -32.44 -11.45 18.66
CA GLU A 57 -32.14 -12.66 17.90
C GLU A 57 -30.62 -12.78 17.67
N SER A 58 -29.96 -11.67 17.32
CA SER A 58 -28.52 -11.66 17.08
C SER A 58 -27.67 -11.95 18.32
N VAL A 59 -28.12 -11.53 19.52
CA VAL A 59 -27.38 -11.72 20.77
C VAL A 59 -27.62 -13.12 21.34
N GLU A 60 -28.86 -13.62 21.34
CA GLU A 60 -29.19 -14.96 21.79
C GLU A 60 -28.49 -16.03 20.93
N ALA A 61 -28.43 -15.82 19.61
CA ALA A 61 -27.68 -16.67 18.69
C ALA A 61 -26.16 -16.68 18.96
N ASP A 62 -25.60 -15.57 19.45
CA ASP A 62 -24.19 -15.48 19.83
C ASP A 62 -23.92 -16.21 21.17
N GLU A 63 -24.78 -16.05 22.18
CA GLU A 63 -24.60 -16.65 23.51
C GLU A 63 -24.78 -18.17 23.51
N ALA A 64 -25.75 -18.70 22.77
CA ALA A 64 -26.05 -20.14 22.75
C ALA A 64 -24.90 -21.03 22.24
N ILE A 65 -23.90 -20.45 21.56
CA ILE A 65 -22.87 -21.22 20.84
C ILE A 65 -21.44 -20.80 21.24
N ILE A 66 -21.27 -19.88 22.18
CA ILE A 66 -19.95 -19.39 22.61
C ILE A 66 -19.63 -19.95 24.01
N GLY A 67 -18.78 -20.98 24.06
CA GLY A 67 -17.99 -21.24 25.26
C GLY A 67 -17.00 -20.07 25.47
N ASP A 68 -16.86 -19.60 26.70
CA ASP A 68 -16.20 -18.35 27.09
C ASP A 68 -14.72 -18.17 26.68
N SER A 69 -14.07 -19.20 26.13
CA SER A 69 -12.64 -19.17 25.79
C SER A 69 -12.36 -18.71 24.36
N PHE A 70 -11.41 -17.78 24.22
CA PHE A 70 -10.86 -17.34 22.93
C PHE A 70 -10.38 -18.51 22.05
N GLY A 71 -9.78 -19.54 22.67
CA GLY A 71 -9.31 -20.74 21.95
C GLY A 71 -10.45 -21.56 21.34
N ALA A 72 -11.60 -21.64 22.03
CA ALA A 72 -12.79 -22.30 21.52
C ALA A 72 -13.41 -21.54 20.34
N LYS A 73 -13.45 -20.20 20.41
CA LYS A 73 -13.87 -19.34 19.29
C LYS A 73 -12.99 -19.52 18.06
N LEU A 74 -11.66 -19.58 18.25
CA LEU A 74 -10.70 -19.78 17.16
C LEU A 74 -10.91 -21.17 16.52
N LYS A 75 -11.00 -22.22 17.33
CA LYS A 75 -11.26 -23.59 16.85
C LYS A 75 -12.58 -23.69 16.08
N GLY A 76 -13.65 -23.07 16.59
CA GLY A 76 -14.94 -23.01 15.92
C GLY A 76 -14.90 -22.23 14.59
N ALA A 77 -14.18 -21.11 14.55
CA ALA A 77 -14.00 -20.32 13.33
C ALA A 77 -13.28 -21.11 12.22
N PHE A 78 -12.21 -21.84 12.55
CA PHE A 78 -11.48 -22.65 11.56
C PHE A 78 -12.21 -23.93 11.15
N ALA A 79 -13.09 -24.47 12.00
CA ALA A 79 -13.95 -25.59 11.67
C ALA A 79 -15.09 -25.21 10.70
N ASN A 80 -15.60 -23.97 10.78
CA ASN A 80 -16.67 -23.50 9.91
C ASN A 80 -16.13 -23.13 8.50
N ALA A 81 -16.67 -23.77 7.47
CA ALA A 81 -16.27 -23.55 6.09
C ALA A 81 -16.55 -22.12 5.58
N VAL A 82 -17.63 -21.48 6.04
CA VAL A 82 -18.02 -20.10 5.71
C VAL A 82 -16.97 -19.14 6.23
N VAL A 83 -16.66 -19.27 7.52
CA VAL A 83 -15.68 -18.41 8.20
C VAL A 83 -14.30 -18.61 7.59
N ARG A 84 -13.90 -19.85 7.29
CA ARG A 84 -12.62 -20.11 6.62
C ARG A 84 -12.54 -19.49 5.22
N ARG A 85 -13.61 -19.56 4.43
CA ARG A 85 -13.66 -18.94 3.09
C ARG A 85 -13.67 -17.40 3.17
N GLY A 86 -14.43 -16.83 4.11
CA GLY A 86 -14.44 -15.40 4.39
C GLY A 86 -13.08 -14.90 4.90
N LEU A 87 -12.43 -15.65 5.79
CA LEU A 87 -11.06 -15.37 6.27
C LEU A 87 -10.05 -15.43 5.14
N ALA A 88 -10.12 -16.45 4.28
CA ALA A 88 -9.23 -16.54 3.13
C ALA A 88 -9.38 -15.32 2.20
N ALA A 89 -10.60 -14.88 1.91
CA ALA A 89 -10.86 -13.70 1.10
C ALA A 89 -10.42 -12.40 1.79
N GLY A 90 -10.80 -12.19 3.06
CA GLY A 90 -10.45 -11.01 3.86
C GLY A 90 -8.94 -10.87 4.08
N VAL A 91 -8.25 -11.93 4.49
CA VAL A 91 -6.79 -11.92 4.62
C VAL A 91 -6.12 -11.67 3.27
N THR A 92 -6.61 -12.29 2.19
CA THR A 92 -6.06 -12.06 0.84
C THR A 92 -6.13 -10.59 0.43
N VAL A 93 -7.28 -9.92 0.60
CA VAL A 93 -7.40 -8.50 0.21
C VAL A 93 -6.50 -7.61 1.07
N GLN A 94 -6.37 -7.89 2.37
CA GLN A 94 -5.52 -7.12 3.27
C GLN A 94 -4.03 -7.31 2.99
N VAL A 95 -3.60 -8.54 2.69
CA VAL A 95 -2.21 -8.83 2.31
C VAL A 95 -1.92 -8.21 0.94
N ALA A 96 -2.77 -8.44 -0.06
CA ALA A 96 -2.59 -7.87 -1.40
C ALA A 96 -2.53 -6.34 -1.38
N GLN A 97 -3.35 -5.68 -0.54
CA GLN A 97 -3.31 -4.23 -0.34
C GLN A 97 -1.92 -3.72 0.07
N GLN A 98 -1.24 -4.43 0.96
CA GLN A 98 0.06 -4.02 1.48
C GLN A 98 1.22 -4.39 0.56
N PHE A 99 1.16 -5.57 -0.08
CA PHE A 99 2.19 -6.04 -1.02
C PHE A 99 2.21 -5.29 -2.36
N VAL A 100 1.14 -4.56 -2.67
CA VAL A 100 1.15 -3.54 -3.72
C VAL A 100 2.15 -2.41 -3.41
N GLY A 101 2.45 -2.17 -2.12
CA GLY A 101 3.51 -1.27 -1.69
C GLY A 101 3.07 0.18 -1.48
N ILE A 102 1.77 0.45 -1.26
CA ILE A 102 1.30 1.84 -1.08
C ILE A 102 1.94 2.56 0.10
N ASN A 103 2.04 1.91 1.27
CA ASN A 103 2.56 2.55 2.47
C ASN A 103 4.05 2.85 2.31
N THR A 104 4.78 1.94 1.67
CA THR A 104 6.16 2.16 1.25
C THR A 104 6.28 3.34 0.30
N VAL A 105 5.43 3.42 -0.73
CA VAL A 105 5.38 4.58 -1.64
C VAL A 105 5.11 5.87 -0.88
N MET A 106 4.21 5.85 0.10
CA MET A 106 3.87 7.03 0.90
C MET A 106 5.00 7.45 1.85
N TYR A 107 5.57 6.51 2.61
CA TYR A 107 6.64 6.77 3.59
C TYR A 107 7.93 7.19 2.91
N TYR A 108 8.28 6.54 1.80
CA TYR A 108 9.51 6.79 1.06
C TYR A 108 9.28 7.62 -0.21
N SER A 109 8.13 8.28 -0.37
CA SER A 109 7.85 9.18 -1.52
C SER A 109 8.98 10.20 -1.74
N PRO A 110 9.47 10.92 -0.70
CA PRO A 110 10.60 11.83 -0.88
C PRO A 110 11.85 11.13 -1.41
N SER A 111 12.16 9.94 -0.90
CA SER A 111 13.31 9.14 -1.35
C SER A 111 13.13 8.64 -2.79
N ILE A 112 11.93 8.20 -3.18
CA ILE A 112 11.62 7.77 -4.56
C ILE A 112 11.78 8.95 -5.53
N VAL A 113 11.36 10.15 -5.13
CA VAL A 113 11.58 11.38 -5.91
C VAL A 113 13.08 11.71 -6.01
N GLN A 114 13.86 11.48 -4.96
CA GLN A 114 15.32 11.61 -5.01
C GLN A 114 15.96 10.58 -5.95
N PHE A 115 15.50 9.31 -5.93
CA PHE A 115 15.92 8.27 -6.87
C PHE A 115 15.66 8.66 -8.33
N ALA A 116 14.60 9.45 -8.58
CA ALA A 116 14.28 9.98 -9.90
C ALA A 116 15.19 11.15 -10.35
N GLY A 117 16.13 11.60 -9.52
CA GLY A 117 17.12 12.61 -9.87
C GLY A 117 16.80 14.03 -9.39
N TYR A 118 15.97 14.17 -8.35
CA TYR A 118 15.71 15.46 -7.71
C TYR A 118 16.56 15.61 -6.44
N ALA A 119 17.65 16.38 -6.53
CA ALA A 119 18.61 16.55 -5.44
C ALA A 119 18.07 17.33 -4.22
N SER A 120 17.09 18.21 -4.43
CA SER A 120 16.61 19.09 -3.35
C SER A 120 15.58 18.39 -2.45
N ASN A 121 15.90 18.33 -1.15
CA ASN A 121 15.00 17.80 -0.12
C ASN A 121 13.67 18.56 -0.07
N SER A 122 13.67 19.88 -0.21
CA SER A 122 12.46 20.70 -0.15
C SER A 122 11.54 20.43 -1.34
N THR A 123 12.10 20.26 -2.54
CA THR A 123 11.30 19.90 -3.72
C THR A 123 10.75 18.48 -3.62
N ALA A 124 11.53 17.54 -3.10
CA ALA A 124 11.09 16.16 -2.91
C ALA A 124 9.93 16.07 -1.89
N MET A 125 10.01 16.80 -0.78
CA MET A 125 8.93 16.89 0.20
C MET A 125 7.68 17.57 -0.37
N ALA A 126 7.82 18.65 -1.14
CA ALA A 126 6.69 19.32 -1.77
C ALA A 126 5.96 18.43 -2.79
N LEU A 127 6.70 17.67 -3.59
CA LEU A 127 6.12 16.68 -4.51
C LEU A 127 5.43 15.54 -3.74
N SER A 128 5.96 15.14 -2.58
CA SER A 128 5.31 14.16 -1.71
C SER A 128 3.96 14.66 -1.14
N LEU A 129 3.86 15.95 -0.80
CA LEU A 129 2.58 16.56 -0.38
C LEU A 129 1.50 16.44 -1.47
N ILE A 130 1.87 16.64 -2.74
CA ILE A 130 0.97 16.45 -3.88
C ILE A 130 0.49 14.99 -3.94
N THR A 131 1.41 14.03 -3.79
CA THR A 131 1.03 12.60 -3.79
C THR A 131 0.06 12.24 -2.66
N SER A 132 0.22 12.84 -1.48
CA SER A 132 -0.70 12.65 -0.36
C SER A 132 -2.07 13.27 -0.62
N GLY A 133 -2.12 14.46 -1.22
CA GLY A 133 -3.36 15.12 -1.62
C GLY A 133 -4.13 14.32 -2.67
N LEU A 134 -3.43 13.73 -3.65
CA LEU A 134 -4.03 12.84 -4.65
C LEU A 134 -4.68 11.61 -4.00
N ASN A 135 -4.06 11.04 -2.96
CA ASN A 135 -4.65 9.93 -2.22
C ASN A 135 -5.97 10.33 -1.56
N ALA A 136 -6.01 11.50 -0.88
CA ALA A 136 -7.21 12.01 -0.25
C ALA A 136 -8.36 12.23 -1.25
N ILE A 137 -8.06 12.85 -2.40
CA ILE A 137 -9.04 13.03 -3.48
C ILE A 137 -9.52 11.68 -4.01
N GLY A 138 -8.61 10.73 -4.23
CA GLY A 138 -8.93 9.39 -4.67
C GLY A 138 -9.82 8.62 -3.69
N SER A 139 -9.66 8.83 -2.38
CA SER A 139 -10.54 8.26 -1.35
C SER A 139 -11.96 8.85 -1.41
N ILE A 140 -12.11 10.16 -1.63
CA ILE A 140 -13.42 10.80 -1.82
C ILE A 140 -14.10 10.24 -3.08
N VAL A 141 -13.35 10.10 -4.17
CA VAL A 141 -13.83 9.47 -5.40
C VAL A 141 -14.29 8.03 -5.12
N SER A 142 -13.54 7.27 -4.34
CA SER A 142 -13.94 5.91 -3.93
C SER A 142 -15.32 5.86 -3.30
N MET A 143 -15.59 6.77 -2.36
CA MET A 143 -16.85 6.84 -1.63
C MET A 143 -18.04 7.02 -2.58
N MET A 144 -17.87 7.77 -3.67
CA MET A 144 -18.93 7.96 -4.68
C MET A 144 -19.15 6.73 -5.58
N PHE A 145 -18.12 5.92 -5.81
CA PHE A 145 -18.15 4.86 -6.82
C PHE A 145 -18.33 3.44 -6.26
N VAL A 146 -17.98 3.21 -4.99
CA VAL A 146 -18.02 1.90 -4.31
C VAL A 146 -19.39 1.23 -4.40
N ASP A 147 -20.45 2.00 -4.18
CA ASP A 147 -21.82 1.47 -4.21
C ASP A 147 -22.37 1.35 -5.63
N ARG A 148 -21.83 2.12 -6.59
CA ARG A 148 -22.30 2.09 -7.97
C ARG A 148 -21.70 0.94 -8.78
N TYR A 149 -20.40 0.69 -8.70
CA TYR A 149 -19.71 -0.27 -9.59
C TYR A 149 -19.52 -1.68 -8.99
N GLY A 150 -19.56 -1.79 -7.66
CA GLY A 150 -19.32 -3.05 -6.95
C GLY A 150 -17.88 -3.22 -6.50
N ARG A 151 -17.69 -3.93 -5.39
CA ARG A 151 -16.44 -4.00 -4.65
C ARG A 151 -15.41 -4.80 -5.45
N ARG A 152 -15.80 -5.98 -5.95
CA ARG A 152 -14.89 -6.87 -6.67
C ARG A 152 -14.37 -6.26 -7.96
N LYS A 153 -15.24 -5.61 -8.74
CA LYS A 153 -14.84 -4.96 -10.01
C LYS A 153 -13.86 -3.82 -9.77
N LEU A 154 -14.11 -2.98 -8.76
CA LEU A 154 -13.21 -1.86 -8.43
C LEU A 154 -11.82 -2.34 -8.02
N MET A 155 -11.71 -3.39 -7.19
CA MET A 155 -10.42 -3.97 -6.82
C MET A 155 -9.67 -4.51 -8.04
N ILE A 156 -10.34 -5.25 -8.92
CA ILE A 156 -9.70 -5.84 -10.12
C ILE A 156 -9.22 -4.74 -11.08
N ILE A 157 -10.06 -3.73 -11.36
CA ILE A 157 -9.69 -2.61 -12.25
C ILE A 157 -8.50 -1.84 -11.67
N SER A 158 -8.55 -1.55 -10.36
CA SER A 158 -7.46 -0.88 -9.65
C SER A 158 -6.17 -1.68 -9.73
N MET A 159 -6.21 -3.00 -9.50
CA MET A 159 -5.03 -3.86 -9.59
C MET A 159 -4.39 -3.89 -10.98
N PHE A 160 -5.18 -3.91 -12.06
CA PHE A 160 -4.63 -3.77 -13.42
C PHE A 160 -3.92 -2.44 -13.64
N GLY A 161 -4.52 -1.35 -13.17
CA GLY A 161 -3.91 -0.02 -13.26
C GLY A 161 -2.66 0.12 -12.38
N ILE A 162 -2.65 -0.49 -11.19
CA ILE A 162 -1.49 -0.55 -10.31
C ILE A 162 -0.34 -1.32 -10.97
N ILE A 163 -0.60 -2.55 -11.45
CA ILE A 163 0.41 -3.40 -12.10
C ILE A 163 1.02 -2.67 -13.32
N SER A 164 0.18 -2.05 -14.16
CA SER A 164 0.68 -1.27 -15.30
C SER A 164 1.52 -0.08 -14.88
N CYS A 165 1.11 0.69 -13.86
CA CYS A 165 1.92 1.78 -13.33
C CYS A 165 3.26 1.30 -12.74
N LEU A 166 3.27 0.18 -12.01
CA LEU A 166 4.49 -0.39 -11.44
C LEU A 166 5.47 -0.87 -12.53
N ILE A 167 4.99 -1.50 -13.60
CA ILE A 167 5.81 -1.90 -14.76
C ILE A 167 6.37 -0.67 -15.48
N ILE A 168 5.56 0.38 -15.65
CA ILE A 168 6.02 1.62 -16.28
C ILE A 168 7.08 2.30 -15.41
N LEU A 169 6.86 2.40 -14.09
CA LEU A 169 7.85 2.94 -13.14
C LEU A 169 9.15 2.14 -13.18
N ALA A 170 9.08 0.82 -13.12
CA ALA A 170 10.26 -0.04 -13.25
C ALA A 170 11.02 0.24 -14.55
N THR A 171 10.30 0.42 -15.66
CA THR A 171 10.87 0.75 -16.97
C THR A 171 11.52 2.13 -16.98
N VAL A 172 10.86 3.15 -16.43
CA VAL A 172 11.37 4.52 -16.31
C VAL A 172 12.65 4.55 -15.48
N PHE A 173 12.69 3.86 -14.34
CA PHE A 173 13.91 3.75 -13.52
C PHE A 173 15.03 2.98 -14.23
N SER A 174 14.70 1.96 -15.03
CA SER A 174 15.68 1.25 -15.86
C SER A 174 16.29 2.17 -16.93
N GLN A 175 15.44 2.92 -17.64
CA GLN A 175 15.88 3.89 -18.63
C GLN A 175 16.72 5.02 -18.02
N ALA A 176 16.34 5.49 -16.83
CA ALA A 176 17.11 6.46 -16.05
C ALA A 176 18.48 5.92 -15.65
N ALA A 177 18.59 4.64 -15.29
CA ALA A 177 19.85 4.02 -14.92
C ALA A 177 20.79 3.81 -16.11
N ILE A 178 20.25 3.41 -17.28
CA ILE A 178 21.02 3.21 -18.51
C ILE A 178 21.56 4.54 -19.05
N HIS A 179 20.74 5.59 -19.05
CA HIS A 179 21.10 6.92 -19.52
C HIS A 179 21.70 7.81 -18.42
N ALA A 180 22.10 7.23 -17.29
CA ALA A 180 22.75 7.98 -16.22
C ALA A 180 24.06 8.63 -16.73
N PRO A 181 24.39 9.84 -16.26
CA PRO A 181 25.60 10.53 -16.70
C PRO A 181 26.85 9.67 -16.47
N LYS A 182 27.79 9.72 -17.41
CA LYS A 182 29.09 9.09 -17.26
C LYS A 182 29.92 9.82 -16.20
N ILE A 183 30.98 9.19 -15.72
CA ILE A 183 31.92 9.82 -14.80
C ILE A 183 33.12 10.35 -15.58
N ASP A 184 33.49 11.59 -15.31
CA ASP A 184 34.72 12.19 -15.80
C ASP A 184 35.85 11.91 -14.79
N ALA A 185 36.85 11.16 -15.23
CA ALA A 185 37.98 10.74 -14.39
C ALA A 185 38.90 11.93 -14.03
N LEU A 186 39.09 12.88 -14.95
CA LEU A 186 39.90 14.06 -14.71
C LEU A 186 39.19 14.97 -13.70
N GLU A 187 37.89 15.17 -13.89
CA GLU A 187 37.08 15.99 -12.99
C GLU A 187 36.98 15.37 -11.59
N SER A 188 36.88 14.05 -11.49
CA SER A 188 36.83 13.34 -10.20
C SER A 188 38.14 13.45 -9.42
N THR A 189 39.29 13.33 -10.09
CA THR A 189 40.63 13.35 -9.45
C THR A 189 41.10 14.75 -9.09
N THR A 190 40.68 15.76 -9.85
CA THR A 190 41.01 17.17 -9.60
C THR A 190 39.96 17.89 -8.75
N PHE A 191 38.89 17.19 -8.33
CA PHE A 191 37.77 17.83 -7.65
C PHE A 191 38.17 18.50 -6.33
N SER A 192 38.90 17.77 -5.47
CA SER A 192 39.47 18.24 -4.20
C SER A 192 40.45 17.16 -3.68
N PRO A 193 41.44 17.50 -2.84
CA PRO A 193 42.32 16.50 -2.23
C PRO A 193 41.51 15.40 -1.52
N ASN A 194 41.83 14.13 -1.78
CA ASN A 194 41.14 12.95 -1.22
C ASN A 194 39.62 12.90 -1.47
N ALA A 195 39.11 13.62 -2.48
CA ALA A 195 37.68 13.64 -2.78
C ALA A 195 37.22 12.44 -3.61
N THR A 196 38.10 11.73 -4.32
CA THR A 196 37.73 10.65 -5.23
C THR A 196 37.17 9.44 -4.48
N CYS A 197 36.06 8.89 -4.97
CA CYS A 197 35.47 7.66 -4.43
C CYS A 197 36.50 6.51 -4.37
N PRO A 198 36.68 5.81 -3.23
CA PRO A 198 37.72 4.76 -3.09
C PRO A 198 37.55 3.60 -4.07
N ALA A 199 36.32 3.25 -4.41
CA ALA A 199 36.01 2.20 -5.38
C ALA A 199 36.32 2.61 -6.83
N PHE A 200 36.35 3.92 -7.12
CA PHE A 200 36.64 4.46 -8.44
C PHE A 200 38.10 4.92 -8.61
N ALA A 201 38.76 5.33 -7.52
CA ALA A 201 40.11 5.89 -7.54
C ALA A 201 41.16 5.02 -8.27
N PRO A 202 41.18 3.67 -8.14
CA PRO A 202 42.13 2.82 -8.88
C PRO A 202 41.92 2.84 -10.39
N LEU A 203 40.73 3.20 -10.86
CA LEU A 203 40.33 3.21 -12.27
C LEU A 203 40.47 4.60 -12.90
N ALA A 204 40.63 5.63 -12.08
CA ALA A 204 40.74 7.02 -12.50
C ALA A 204 42.19 7.35 -12.88
N THR A 205 42.66 6.84 -14.02
CA THR A 205 43.95 7.28 -14.59
C THR A 205 43.72 8.32 -15.70
N PRO A 206 44.65 9.28 -15.91
CA PRO A 206 44.49 10.35 -16.90
C PRO A 206 44.29 9.84 -18.35
N ASN A 207 44.69 8.60 -18.64
CA ASN A 207 44.63 7.97 -19.96
C ASN A 207 43.77 6.69 -19.96
N ALA A 208 42.94 6.45 -18.93
CA ALA A 208 42.08 5.27 -18.90
C ALA A 208 41.05 5.33 -20.05
N PRO A 209 40.76 4.20 -20.72
CA PRO A 209 39.60 4.12 -21.62
C PRO A 209 38.32 4.50 -20.85
N PRO A 210 37.25 4.93 -21.53
CA PRO A 210 36.00 5.30 -20.87
C PRO A 210 35.54 4.13 -20.00
N SER A 211 35.77 4.27 -18.69
CA SER A 211 35.37 3.27 -17.73
C SER A 211 33.85 3.12 -17.87
N GLY A 212 33.33 1.89 -17.89
CA GLY A 212 31.89 1.63 -17.92
C GLY A 212 31.14 2.11 -16.67
N TRP A 213 31.72 3.05 -15.94
CA TRP A 213 31.20 3.68 -14.74
C TRP A 213 30.31 4.87 -15.12
N ASN A 214 29.16 4.89 -14.47
CA ASN A 214 28.20 5.97 -14.55
C ASN A 214 27.81 6.39 -13.13
N CYS A 215 27.05 7.47 -13.02
CA CYS A 215 26.56 7.97 -11.75
C CYS A 215 25.91 6.85 -10.90
N MET A 216 25.09 5.96 -11.48
CA MET A 216 24.44 4.89 -10.72
C MET A 216 25.42 3.90 -10.11
N LYS A 217 26.50 3.55 -10.83
CA LYS A 217 27.54 2.67 -10.31
C LYS A 217 28.33 3.33 -9.18
N CYS A 218 28.57 4.64 -9.28
CA CYS A 218 29.18 5.43 -8.20
C CYS A 218 28.32 5.43 -6.93
N LEU A 219 27.03 5.76 -7.05
CA LEU A 219 26.13 5.79 -5.89
C LEU A 219 25.99 4.41 -5.22
N ARG A 220 26.00 3.31 -6.00
CA ARG A 220 25.99 1.93 -5.48
C ARG A 220 27.26 1.53 -4.72
N SER A 221 28.35 2.27 -4.86
CA SER A 221 29.60 2.03 -4.13
C SER A 221 29.72 2.92 -2.88
N GLU A 222 28.58 3.36 -2.33
CA GLU A 222 28.50 4.25 -1.15
C GLU A 222 29.26 5.58 -1.34
N CYS A 223 29.25 6.09 -2.57
CA CYS A 223 29.89 7.33 -2.97
C CYS A 223 28.85 8.38 -3.41
N GLY A 224 29.24 9.64 -3.43
CA GLY A 224 28.44 10.75 -3.93
C GLY A 224 28.73 11.08 -5.38
N PHE A 225 27.75 11.67 -6.07
CA PHE A 225 27.93 12.18 -7.43
C PHE A 225 27.73 13.70 -7.45
N CYS A 226 28.75 14.44 -7.89
CA CYS A 226 28.65 15.88 -8.12
C CYS A 226 28.48 16.13 -9.63
N ALA A 227 27.32 16.67 -10.02
CA ALA A 227 27.03 16.90 -11.43
C ALA A 227 27.92 18.00 -12.04
N SER A 228 28.05 17.95 -13.37
CA SER A 228 28.81 18.96 -14.12
C SER A 228 28.23 20.37 -13.92
N GLY A 229 29.11 21.37 -13.91
CA GLY A 229 28.71 22.77 -13.87
C GLY A 229 28.09 23.31 -15.16
N VAL A 230 28.21 22.56 -16.28
CA VAL A 230 27.68 22.99 -17.59
C VAL A 230 26.23 22.55 -17.76
N GLN A 231 25.94 21.26 -17.55
CA GLN A 231 24.59 20.70 -17.60
C GLN A 231 24.45 19.53 -16.62
N PRO A 232 23.28 19.32 -15.99
CA PRO A 232 23.08 18.24 -15.03
C PRO A 232 23.29 16.82 -15.60
N TYR A 233 23.13 16.65 -16.92
CA TYR A 233 23.25 15.35 -17.60
C TYR A 233 24.63 15.10 -18.21
N ALA A 234 25.52 16.09 -18.17
CA ALA A 234 26.88 15.94 -18.66
C ALA A 234 27.72 15.08 -17.69
N PRO A 235 28.85 14.51 -18.14
CA PRO A 235 29.74 13.76 -17.26
C PRO A 235 30.14 14.58 -16.04
N GLY A 236 30.10 13.95 -14.86
CA GLY A 236 30.37 14.61 -13.58
C GLY A 236 31.40 13.85 -12.74
N ALA A 237 31.61 14.31 -11.52
CA ALA A 237 32.61 13.76 -10.60
C ALA A 237 32.01 12.72 -9.64
N CYS A 238 32.68 11.58 -9.48
CA CYS A 238 32.36 10.58 -8.46
C CYS A 238 33.26 10.81 -7.23
N VAL A 239 32.64 11.20 -6.12
CA VAL A 239 33.32 11.67 -4.91
C VAL A 239 32.96 10.84 -3.67
N VAL A 240 33.76 10.94 -2.62
CA VAL A 240 33.46 10.34 -1.31
C VAL A 240 32.14 10.89 -0.78
N LEU A 241 31.32 10.02 -0.20
CA LEU A 241 30.08 10.41 0.47
C LEU A 241 30.38 11.10 1.80
N SER A 242 30.46 12.43 1.80
CA SER A 242 30.61 13.24 3.03
C SER A 242 29.89 14.58 2.92
N ASP A 243 29.52 15.15 4.08
CA ASP A 243 28.92 16.49 4.13
C ASP A 243 29.89 17.58 3.66
N ASP A 244 31.20 17.39 3.87
CA ASP A 244 32.24 18.28 3.35
C ASP A 244 32.27 18.28 1.82
N MET A 245 32.15 17.10 1.19
CA MET A 245 32.11 16.99 -0.27
C MET A 245 30.82 17.55 -0.84
N LYS A 246 29.70 17.36 -0.14
CA LYS A 246 28.43 18.01 -0.48
C LYS A 246 28.56 19.53 -0.44
N ALA A 247 29.15 20.10 0.62
CA ALA A 247 29.39 21.54 0.74
C ALA A 247 30.34 22.05 -0.36
N THR A 248 31.39 21.30 -0.69
CA THR A 248 32.35 21.62 -1.75
C THR A 248 31.71 21.57 -3.14
N CYS A 249 30.80 20.63 -3.39
CA CYS A 249 30.04 20.57 -4.63
C CYS A 249 29.12 21.79 -4.76
N HIS A 250 28.44 22.17 -3.69
CA HIS A 250 27.58 23.35 -3.67
C HIS A 250 28.36 24.68 -3.78
N SER A 251 29.55 24.80 -3.18
CA SER A 251 30.38 26.00 -3.29
C SER A 251 30.86 26.27 -4.72
N LYS A 252 30.98 25.21 -5.53
CA LYS A 252 31.25 25.29 -6.97
C LYS A 252 29.99 25.51 -7.83
N GLY A 253 28.84 25.78 -7.22
CA GLY A 253 27.57 26.02 -7.91
C GLY A 253 26.93 24.76 -8.51
N ARG A 254 27.32 23.57 -8.06
CA ARG A 254 26.88 22.28 -8.62
C ARG A 254 25.88 21.58 -7.72
N THR A 255 25.14 20.65 -8.31
CA THR A 255 24.17 19.81 -7.59
C THR A 255 24.82 18.49 -7.18
N TYR A 256 24.70 18.21 -5.88
CA TYR A 256 25.19 16.98 -5.27
C TYR A 256 24.07 15.95 -5.18
N PHE A 257 24.38 14.73 -5.60
CA PHE A 257 23.47 13.60 -5.62
C PHE A 257 23.99 12.48 -4.73
N LYS A 258 23.11 11.93 -3.88
CA LYS A 258 23.42 10.80 -2.99
C LYS A 258 22.57 9.55 -3.28
N ASP A 259 21.28 9.76 -3.55
CA ASP A 259 20.31 8.66 -3.60
C ASP A 259 19.85 8.34 -5.04
N GLY A 260 20.04 9.26 -5.99
CA GLY A 260 19.65 9.07 -7.39
C GLY A 260 20.42 9.96 -8.34
N CYS A 261 20.42 9.60 -9.62
CA CYS A 261 21.16 10.31 -10.66
C CYS A 261 20.26 11.25 -11.46
N PRO A 262 20.80 12.39 -11.95
CA PRO A 262 20.02 13.29 -12.78
C PRO A 262 19.61 12.57 -14.07
N SER A 263 18.31 12.54 -14.35
CA SER A 263 17.73 11.85 -15.51
C SER A 263 16.67 12.72 -16.18
N LYS A 264 16.64 12.70 -17.51
CA LYS A 264 15.56 13.33 -18.29
C LYS A 264 14.22 12.63 -18.08
N PHE A 265 14.25 11.37 -17.68
CA PHE A 265 13.07 10.54 -17.43
C PHE A 265 12.53 10.68 -16.00
N GLY A 266 13.22 11.42 -15.12
CA GLY A 266 12.84 11.57 -13.71
C GLY A 266 11.43 12.12 -13.50
N PHE A 267 11.00 13.08 -14.34
CA PHE A 267 9.65 13.65 -14.25
C PHE A 267 8.56 12.61 -14.52
N LEU A 268 8.80 11.67 -15.45
CA LEU A 268 7.85 10.60 -15.76
C LEU A 268 7.64 9.72 -14.53
N ALA A 269 8.68 9.46 -13.74
CA ALA A 269 8.56 8.69 -12.51
C ALA A 269 7.59 9.36 -11.54
N ILE A 270 7.61 10.69 -11.40
CA ILE A 270 6.67 11.43 -10.54
C ILE A 270 5.24 11.34 -11.07
N VAL A 271 5.05 11.53 -12.38
CA VAL A 271 3.72 11.46 -13.00
C VAL A 271 3.10 10.08 -12.80
N PHE A 272 3.85 9.01 -13.06
CA PHE A 272 3.36 7.65 -12.88
C PHE A 272 3.24 7.23 -11.41
N LEU A 273 4.01 7.83 -10.50
CA LEU A 273 3.82 7.66 -9.05
C LEU A 273 2.50 8.30 -8.60
N GLY A 274 2.17 9.50 -9.10
CA GLY A 274 0.89 10.14 -8.87
C GLY A 274 -0.27 9.32 -9.44
N LEU A 275 -0.14 8.83 -10.68
CA LEU A 275 -1.14 7.99 -11.32
C LEU A 275 -1.36 6.68 -10.55
N TYR A 276 -0.28 6.04 -10.09
CA TYR A 276 -0.33 4.85 -9.25
C TYR A 276 -1.20 5.08 -8.00
N ILE A 277 -1.05 6.22 -7.32
CA ILE A 277 -1.85 6.58 -6.13
C ILE A 277 -3.31 6.82 -6.50
N VAL A 278 -3.57 7.56 -7.59
CA VAL A 278 -4.93 7.85 -8.06
C VAL A 278 -5.68 6.59 -8.42
N VAL A 279 -5.01 5.59 -9.02
CA VAL A 279 -5.60 4.30 -9.36
C VAL A 279 -5.76 3.40 -8.13
N TYR A 280 -4.83 3.48 -7.19
CA TYR A 280 -4.88 2.70 -5.95
C TYR A 280 -6.07 3.10 -5.06
N ALA A 281 -6.23 4.39 -4.80
CA ALA A 281 -7.16 4.92 -3.80
C ALA A 281 -8.63 4.44 -3.96
N PRO A 282 -9.28 4.52 -5.15
CA PRO A 282 -10.68 4.17 -5.30
C PRO A 282 -10.97 2.67 -5.23
N GLY A 283 -9.98 1.81 -5.49
CA GLY A 283 -10.12 0.35 -5.45
C GLY A 283 -9.40 -0.24 -4.25
N MET A 284 -8.11 -0.55 -4.39
CA MET A 284 -7.34 -1.22 -3.33
C MET A 284 -7.16 -0.39 -2.06
N GLY A 285 -7.39 0.93 -2.08
CA GLY A 285 -7.34 1.78 -0.89
C GLY A 285 -8.46 1.49 0.11
N THR A 286 -9.71 1.66 -0.30
CA THR A 286 -10.88 1.61 0.60
C THR A 286 -11.57 0.25 0.59
N VAL A 287 -11.65 -0.41 -0.57
CA VAL A 287 -12.50 -1.58 -0.76
C VAL A 287 -12.10 -2.78 0.10
N PRO A 288 -10.80 -3.09 0.32
CA PRO A 288 -10.42 -4.20 1.21
C PRO A 288 -11.02 -4.07 2.62
N TRP A 289 -11.05 -2.86 3.19
CA TRP A 289 -11.64 -2.61 4.50
C TRP A 289 -13.17 -2.79 4.50
N ILE A 290 -13.84 -2.37 3.42
CA ILE A 290 -15.29 -2.53 3.25
C ILE A 290 -15.64 -4.02 3.14
N VAL A 291 -14.96 -4.76 2.26
CA VAL A 291 -15.16 -6.20 2.10
C VAL A 291 -14.92 -6.93 3.41
N ASN A 292 -13.90 -6.54 4.17
CA ASN A 292 -13.59 -7.15 5.45
C ASN A 292 -14.68 -6.90 6.52
N SER A 293 -15.49 -5.84 6.38
CA SER A 293 -16.66 -5.60 7.23
C SER A 293 -17.91 -6.36 6.77
N GLU A 294 -18.02 -6.66 5.48
CA GLU A 294 -19.18 -7.29 4.83
C GLU A 294 -19.09 -8.83 4.80
N ILE A 295 -17.89 -9.41 4.75
CA ILE A 295 -17.69 -10.83 4.42
C ILE A 295 -17.84 -11.80 5.60
N TYR A 296 -17.76 -11.28 6.84
CA TYR A 296 -17.79 -12.12 8.03
C TYR A 296 -19.21 -12.25 8.59
N PRO A 297 -19.61 -13.48 8.99
CA PRO A 297 -20.80 -13.70 9.79
C PRO A 297 -20.78 -12.81 11.03
N LEU A 298 -21.96 -12.33 11.44
CA LEU A 298 -22.11 -11.47 12.62
C LEU A 298 -21.38 -12.05 13.85
N ARG A 299 -21.50 -13.38 14.04
CA ARG A 299 -20.89 -14.16 15.13
C ARG A 299 -19.36 -14.11 15.18
N TYR A 300 -18.70 -14.05 14.02
CA TYR A 300 -17.23 -14.11 13.92
C TYR A 300 -16.60 -12.82 13.42
N ARG A 301 -17.39 -11.75 13.22
CA ARG A 301 -16.93 -10.49 12.65
C ARG A 301 -15.78 -9.85 13.41
N GLY A 302 -15.86 -9.81 14.73
CA GLY A 302 -14.78 -9.26 15.57
C GLY A 302 -13.47 -10.06 15.42
N LEU A 303 -13.55 -11.40 15.43
CA LEU A 303 -12.40 -12.28 15.28
C LEU A 303 -11.81 -12.20 13.86
N GLY A 304 -12.66 -12.27 12.83
CA GLY A 304 -12.25 -12.18 11.43
C GLY A 304 -11.63 -10.83 11.10
N GLY A 305 -12.29 -9.75 11.52
CA GLY A 305 -11.77 -8.39 11.42
C GLY A 305 -10.40 -8.24 12.10
N GLY A 306 -10.24 -8.80 13.31
CA GLY A 306 -8.98 -8.79 14.03
C GLY A 306 -7.86 -9.54 13.31
N ILE A 307 -8.11 -10.77 12.82
CA ILE A 307 -7.11 -11.58 12.09
C ILE A 307 -6.69 -10.88 10.79
N ALA A 308 -7.65 -10.30 10.06
CA ALA A 308 -7.39 -9.56 8.83
C ALA A 308 -6.60 -8.27 9.09
N ALA A 309 -6.90 -7.55 10.18
CA ALA A 309 -6.13 -6.38 10.60
C ALA A 309 -4.69 -6.75 10.98
N VAL A 310 -4.48 -7.82 11.76
CA VAL A 310 -3.13 -8.31 12.09
C VAL A 310 -2.38 -8.67 10.81
N SER A 311 -3.03 -9.36 9.88
CA SER A 311 -2.44 -9.73 8.59
C SER A 311 -2.05 -8.50 7.76
N ASN A 312 -2.87 -7.43 7.79
CA ASN A 312 -2.56 -6.15 7.17
C ASN A 312 -1.30 -5.52 7.78
N TRP A 313 -1.26 -5.33 9.09
CA TRP A 313 -0.14 -4.66 9.77
C TRP A 313 1.16 -5.46 9.70
N VAL A 314 1.10 -6.79 9.77
CA VAL A 314 2.28 -7.65 9.57
C VAL A 314 2.80 -7.52 8.14
N SER A 315 1.92 -7.57 7.13
CA SER A 315 2.30 -7.37 5.73
C SER A 315 2.88 -5.98 5.51
N ASN A 316 2.30 -4.96 6.14
CA ASN A 316 2.81 -3.59 6.08
C ASN A 316 4.24 -3.50 6.63
N LEU A 317 4.50 -4.10 7.79
CA LEU A 317 5.81 -4.11 8.41
C LEU A 317 6.85 -4.79 7.52
N ILE A 318 6.53 -5.95 6.97
CA ILE A 318 7.42 -6.69 6.05
C ILE A 318 7.79 -5.81 4.84
N VAL A 319 6.81 -5.20 4.19
CA VAL A 319 7.02 -4.42 2.96
C VAL A 319 7.71 -3.07 3.24
N SER A 320 7.44 -2.44 4.37
CA SER A 320 8.00 -1.13 4.73
C SER A 320 9.47 -1.24 5.17
N GLU A 321 9.82 -2.26 5.95
CA GLU A 321 11.19 -2.50 6.41
C GLU A 321 12.09 -3.05 5.30
N SER A 322 11.55 -3.92 4.44
CA SER A 322 12.35 -4.53 3.36
C SER A 322 12.63 -3.59 2.19
N PHE A 323 11.87 -2.49 2.03
CA PHE A 323 11.92 -1.67 0.82
C PHE A 323 13.31 -1.11 0.51
N LEU A 324 13.92 -0.36 1.45
CA LEU A 324 15.22 0.27 1.19
C LEU A 324 16.30 -0.78 0.92
N SER A 325 16.29 -1.88 1.69
CA SER A 325 17.18 -3.03 1.48
C SER A 325 17.03 -3.64 0.09
N LEU A 326 15.78 -3.81 -0.38
CA LEU A 326 15.50 -4.28 -1.74
C LEU A 326 15.97 -3.28 -2.80
N THR A 327 15.80 -1.97 -2.58
CA THR A 327 16.28 -0.95 -3.52
C THR A 327 17.80 -0.90 -3.61
N HIS A 328 18.50 -1.15 -2.51
CA HIS A 328 19.96 -1.24 -2.50
C HIS A 328 20.46 -2.51 -3.25
N ALA A 329 19.83 -3.66 -2.98
CA ALA A 329 20.23 -4.94 -3.58
C ALA A 329 19.82 -5.10 -5.06
N LEU A 330 18.58 -4.77 -5.40
CA LEU A 330 18.00 -4.98 -6.73
C LEU A 330 18.03 -3.71 -7.60
N GLY A 331 18.25 -2.53 -7.00
CA GLY A 331 17.99 -1.24 -7.63
C GLY A 331 16.49 -0.89 -7.66
N SER A 332 16.16 0.39 -7.76
CA SER A 332 14.78 0.88 -7.76
C SER A 332 13.92 0.20 -8.83
N SER A 333 14.46 0.02 -10.04
CA SER A 333 13.78 -0.68 -11.15
C SER A 333 13.40 -2.12 -10.79
N GLY A 334 14.34 -2.88 -10.22
CA GLY A 334 14.10 -4.26 -9.78
C GLY A 334 13.08 -4.36 -8.65
N THR A 335 13.10 -3.41 -7.70
CA THR A 335 12.14 -3.36 -6.59
C THR A 335 10.71 -3.09 -7.07
N PHE A 336 10.50 -2.12 -7.96
CA PHE A 336 9.17 -1.85 -8.51
C PHE A 336 8.64 -3.00 -9.37
N LEU A 337 9.53 -3.69 -10.10
CA LEU A 337 9.15 -4.89 -10.86
C LEU A 337 8.76 -6.06 -9.93
N LEU A 338 9.46 -6.22 -8.81
CA LEU A 338 9.11 -7.20 -7.77
C LEU A 338 7.71 -6.93 -7.19
N PHE A 339 7.39 -5.66 -6.87
CA PHE A 339 6.05 -5.28 -6.44
C PHE A 339 4.99 -5.50 -7.52
N ALA A 340 5.31 -5.29 -8.81
CA ALA A 340 4.40 -5.65 -9.90
C ALA A 340 4.13 -7.17 -9.94
N GLY A 341 5.14 -7.98 -9.66
CA GLY A 341 5.01 -9.44 -9.51
C GLY A 341 4.08 -9.83 -8.36
N PHE A 342 4.33 -9.32 -7.15
CA PHE A 342 3.45 -9.56 -6.01
C PHE A 342 2.02 -9.06 -6.23
N SER A 343 1.87 -7.91 -6.89
CA SER A 343 0.56 -7.38 -7.27
C SER A 343 -0.15 -8.31 -8.26
N THR A 344 0.57 -8.91 -9.22
CA THR A 344 -0.01 -9.87 -10.16
C THR A 344 -0.50 -11.13 -9.45
N VAL A 345 0.27 -11.65 -8.50
CA VAL A 345 -0.13 -12.78 -7.64
C VAL A 345 -1.36 -12.39 -6.80
N GLY A 346 -1.35 -11.21 -6.19
CA GLY A 346 -2.47 -10.66 -5.44
C GLY A 346 -3.74 -10.55 -6.29
N LEU A 347 -3.64 -10.06 -7.53
CA LEU A 347 -4.75 -9.98 -8.47
C LEU A 347 -5.34 -11.36 -8.77
N PHE A 348 -4.48 -12.36 -9.00
CA PHE A 348 -4.92 -13.73 -9.22
C PHE A 348 -5.74 -14.28 -8.04
N PHE A 349 -5.25 -14.10 -6.80
CA PHE A 349 -5.96 -14.56 -5.61
C PHE A 349 -7.22 -13.75 -5.32
N ILE A 350 -7.21 -12.43 -5.52
CA ILE A 350 -8.42 -11.60 -5.43
C ILE A 350 -9.47 -12.11 -6.42
N TRP A 351 -9.08 -12.37 -7.66
CA TRP A 351 -9.99 -12.87 -8.67
C TRP A 351 -10.57 -14.25 -8.29
N LEU A 352 -9.76 -15.13 -7.69
CA LEU A 352 -10.16 -16.48 -7.30
C LEU A 352 -11.04 -16.54 -6.05
N LEU A 353 -10.66 -15.82 -5.00
CA LEU A 353 -11.19 -15.99 -3.64
C LEU A 353 -12.25 -14.96 -3.27
N VAL A 354 -12.22 -13.77 -3.87
CA VAL A 354 -13.07 -12.65 -3.42
C VAL A 354 -14.38 -12.62 -4.22
N PRO A 355 -15.54 -12.80 -3.54
CA PRO A 355 -16.85 -12.68 -4.16
C PRO A 355 -17.27 -11.21 -4.32
N GLU A 356 -18.33 -10.97 -5.09
CA GLU A 356 -19.00 -9.66 -5.12
C GLU A 356 -19.96 -9.59 -3.92
N THR A 357 -19.81 -8.56 -3.09
CA THR A 357 -20.63 -8.33 -1.88
C THR A 357 -21.64 -7.20 -2.07
N LYS A 358 -21.57 -6.47 -3.19
CA LYS A 358 -22.46 -5.32 -3.45
C LYS A 358 -23.93 -5.71 -3.35
N GLY A 359 -24.65 -5.03 -2.45
CA GLY A 359 -26.10 -5.11 -2.34
C GLY A 359 -26.62 -6.42 -1.77
N LEU A 360 -25.73 -7.25 -1.20
CA LEU A 360 -26.11 -8.48 -0.50
C LEU A 360 -26.27 -8.20 0.99
N GLN A 361 -27.32 -8.75 1.60
CA GLN A 361 -27.43 -8.81 3.05
C GLN A 361 -26.44 -9.82 3.63
N PHE A 362 -26.11 -9.70 4.92
CA PHE A 362 -25.11 -10.56 5.57
C PHE A 362 -25.42 -12.06 5.42
N GLU A 363 -26.70 -12.44 5.55
CA GLU A 363 -27.16 -13.82 5.39
C GLU A 363 -26.96 -14.36 3.96
N GLU A 364 -27.11 -13.48 2.96
CA GLU A 364 -26.90 -13.85 1.55
C GLU A 364 -25.42 -14.05 1.25
N VAL A 365 -24.55 -13.25 1.87
CA VAL A 365 -23.10 -13.43 1.81
C VAL A 365 -22.70 -14.76 2.46
N GLU A 366 -23.30 -15.10 3.61
CA GLU A 366 -23.08 -16.39 4.27
C GLU A 366 -23.48 -17.56 3.37
N LYS A 367 -24.71 -17.54 2.81
CA LYS A 367 -25.19 -18.56 1.86
C LYS A 367 -24.28 -18.68 0.62
N LEU A 368 -23.78 -17.55 0.11
CA LEU A 368 -22.84 -17.54 -1.02
C LEU A 368 -21.50 -18.19 -0.66
N LEU A 369 -21.00 -17.94 0.56
CA LEU A 369 -19.80 -18.56 1.08
C LEU A 369 -20.01 -20.05 1.42
N GLU A 370 -21.21 -20.48 1.82
CA GLU A 370 -21.57 -21.89 2.03
C GLU A 370 -21.58 -22.69 0.73
N ALA A 371 -22.25 -22.18 -0.31
CA ALA A 371 -22.33 -22.80 -1.62
C ALA A 371 -20.96 -22.98 -2.30
N GLY A 372 -19.97 -22.21 -1.87
CA GLY A 372 -18.60 -22.25 -2.39
C GLY A 372 -18.47 -21.39 -3.64
N TYR A 373 -17.98 -20.18 -3.43
CA TYR A 373 -17.72 -19.25 -4.52
C TYR A 373 -16.71 -19.83 -5.53
N LYS A 374 -17.09 -19.79 -6.82
CA LYS A 374 -16.21 -20.06 -7.96
C LYS A 374 -16.31 -18.90 -8.96
N PRO A 375 -15.19 -18.38 -9.49
CA PRO A 375 -15.18 -17.33 -10.50
C PRO A 375 -16.05 -17.67 -11.72
N SER A 376 -16.73 -16.65 -12.29
CA SER A 376 -17.69 -16.83 -13.39
C SER A 376 -17.13 -17.55 -14.63
N LEU A 377 -15.83 -17.39 -14.93
CA LEU A 377 -15.14 -18.09 -16.02
C LEU A 377 -15.04 -19.61 -15.77
N LEU A 378 -14.81 -20.03 -14.51
CA LEU A 378 -14.81 -21.44 -14.13
C LEU A 378 -16.23 -22.02 -14.11
N ARG A 379 -17.24 -21.20 -13.79
CA ARG A 379 -18.66 -21.57 -13.86
C ARG A 379 -19.10 -21.86 -15.30
N ARG A 380 -18.66 -21.05 -16.28
CA ARG A 380 -18.92 -21.30 -17.72
C ARG A 380 -18.23 -22.57 -18.21
N ARG A 381 -16.98 -22.83 -17.80
CA ARG A 381 -16.24 -24.04 -18.21
C ARG A 381 -16.87 -25.34 -17.69
N ASN A 382 -17.43 -25.35 -16.48
CA ASN A 382 -18.15 -26.51 -15.95
C ASN A 382 -19.53 -26.68 -16.60
N LYS A 383 -20.21 -25.58 -16.96
CA LYS A 383 -21.47 -25.66 -17.71
C LYS A 383 -21.26 -26.19 -19.13
N ALA A 384 -20.13 -25.86 -19.76
CA ALA A 384 -19.71 -26.44 -21.04
C ALA A 384 -19.35 -27.93 -20.90
N LYS A 385 -18.53 -28.30 -19.90
CA LYS A 385 -18.17 -29.71 -19.66
C LYS A 385 -19.35 -30.61 -19.25
N GLY A 386 -20.37 -30.06 -18.59
CA GLY A 386 -21.59 -30.79 -18.25
C GLY A 386 -22.59 -30.89 -19.41
N ALA A 387 -22.42 -30.09 -20.47
CA ALA A 387 -23.23 -30.16 -21.68
C ALA A 387 -22.66 -31.14 -22.72
N ASP A 388 -21.35 -31.42 -22.69
CA ASP A 388 -20.70 -32.43 -23.55
C ASP A 388 -20.81 -33.88 -22.99
N THR A 389 -21.39 -34.05 -21.79
CA THR A 389 -21.61 -35.36 -21.15
C THR A 389 -23.09 -35.72 -21.00
N ALA A 390 -23.98 -35.00 -21.68
CA ALA A 390 -25.42 -35.23 -21.66
C ALA A 390 -25.92 -35.70 -23.03
#